data_AF-A0AAV9A587-F1
#
_entry.id   AF-A0AAV9A587-F1
#
_cell.length_a   1.000
_cell.length_b   1.000
_cell.length_c   1.000
_cell.angle_alpha   90.00
_cell.angle_beta   90.00
_cell.angle_gamma   90.00
#
_symmetry.space_group_name_H-M   'P 1'
#
loop_
_entity.id
_entity.type
_entity.pdbx_description
1 polymer ?
#
loop_
_entity_poly.entity_id
_entity_poly.type
_entity_poly.pdbx_seq_one_letter_code
_entity_poly.pdbx_strand_id
1 'polypeptide(L)'
;MAYVCSPQLLSLSSSKLFHGDRSKPSFTTSRFRASSDVPVPDFLSSDWLESRRKRPFGPRLNFTAEEAVQYQLDALKYNDQPRQDYGVEVMYRFAGFDPFERSTYFGPFFDLGQFERFRRIFHHSTYRVLLGHKERKILSNLWVKEDRFKQRVWIRGSRPEEEETFEFTMVQRVGGSWDGYWLTESLLHDGDGFSGGLAY
;
A
#
# COMPACT_ATOMS: atom_id res chain seq x y z
N MET A 1 47.30 -31.63 28.93
CA MET A 1 46.70 -31.60 30.28
C MET A 1 45.18 -31.59 30.13
N ALA A 2 44.44 -32.04 31.15
CA ALA A 2 42.98 -32.19 31.13
C ALA A 2 42.32 -31.32 32.23
N TYR A 3 41.02 -31.57 32.49
CA TYR A 3 40.07 -30.81 33.33
C TYR A 3 39.50 -29.55 32.65
N VAL A 4 38.20 -29.34 32.37
CA VAL A 4 36.87 -29.84 32.84
C VAL A 4 36.17 -28.90 33.86
N CYS A 5 34.83 -28.86 33.78
CA CYS A 5 33.82 -28.23 34.66
C CYS A 5 33.44 -26.73 34.48
N SER A 6 32.26 -26.52 33.88
CA SER A 6 31.16 -25.73 34.50
C SER A 6 30.47 -26.60 35.60
N PRO A 7 29.46 -26.17 36.41
CA PRO A 7 28.54 -25.01 36.24
C PRO A 7 28.13 -24.28 37.55
N GLN A 8 27.18 -23.32 37.45
CA GLN A 8 25.89 -23.28 38.18
C GLN A 8 25.35 -21.86 38.42
N LEU A 9 24.02 -21.74 38.40
CA LEU A 9 23.24 -20.60 38.89
C LEU A 9 23.14 -20.64 40.42
N LEU A 10 23.08 -19.46 41.06
CA LEU A 10 22.49 -19.32 42.39
C LEU A 10 21.55 -18.11 42.44
N SER A 11 20.26 -18.39 42.58
CA SER A 11 19.30 -17.45 43.16
C SER A 11 19.40 -17.51 44.69
N LEU A 12 19.19 -16.39 45.39
CA LEU A 12 18.59 -16.43 46.74
C LEU A 12 18.00 -15.08 47.15
N SER A 13 16.74 -15.13 47.58
CA SER A 13 16.02 -14.07 48.30
C SER A 13 16.35 -14.09 49.80
N SER A 14 16.16 -12.98 50.52
CA SER A 14 15.02 -12.83 51.46
C SER A 14 15.23 -11.79 52.58
N SER A 15 14.24 -10.91 52.83
CA SER A 15 13.74 -10.38 54.13
C SER A 15 14.73 -9.76 55.17
N LYS A 16 14.43 -8.69 55.93
CA LYS A 16 13.30 -8.47 56.88
C LYS A 16 13.13 -6.94 57.19
N LEU A 17 11.92 -6.41 57.43
CA LEU A 17 11.25 -6.14 58.74
C LEU A 17 12.17 -5.44 59.78
N PHE A 18 11.82 -4.36 60.51
CA PHE A 18 10.56 -3.65 60.85
C PHE A 18 10.85 -2.11 61.01
N HIS A 19 10.00 -1.13 61.40
CA HIS A 19 8.55 -0.94 61.72
C HIS A 19 8.20 0.58 61.62
N GLY A 20 6.93 0.99 61.82
CA GLY A 20 6.54 2.39 62.11
C GLY A 20 5.08 2.76 61.77
N ASP A 21 4.26 3.12 62.76
CA ASP A 21 2.84 3.47 62.61
C ASP A 21 2.58 4.97 62.84
N ARG A 22 1.66 5.58 62.06
CA ARG A 22 1.00 6.89 62.34
C ARG A 22 -0.10 7.28 61.32
N SER A 23 -1.33 7.37 61.83
CA SER A 23 -2.40 8.36 61.52
C SER A 23 -2.63 8.86 60.06
N LYS A 24 -3.85 8.62 59.55
CA LYS A 24 -4.40 9.17 58.29
C LYS A 24 -4.64 10.69 58.34
N PRO A 25 -4.66 11.36 57.18
CA PRO A 25 -5.72 12.31 56.84
C PRO A 25 -6.57 11.81 55.65
N SER A 26 -7.89 12.01 55.69
CA SER A 26 -8.83 11.55 54.66
C SER A 26 -9.16 12.65 53.64
N PHE A 27 -8.50 12.63 52.49
CA PHE A 27 -8.87 13.49 51.35
C PHE A 27 -9.92 12.80 50.47
N THR A 28 -11.16 13.29 50.51
CA THR A 28 -12.27 12.86 49.65
C THR A 28 -12.09 13.41 48.24
N THR A 29 -11.38 12.68 47.38
CA THR A 29 -11.29 13.00 45.95
C THR A 29 -12.63 12.76 45.26
N SER A 30 -13.36 13.86 44.98
CA SER A 30 -14.54 13.82 44.12
C SER A 30 -14.16 13.29 42.73
N ARG A 31 -14.59 12.07 42.42
CA ARG A 31 -14.48 11.52 41.07
C ARG A 31 -15.61 12.11 40.22
N PHE A 32 -15.35 13.28 39.62
CA PHE A 32 -16.22 13.85 38.60
C PHE A 32 -16.31 12.90 37.40
N ARG A 33 -17.36 12.07 37.38
CA ARG A 33 -17.65 11.17 36.27
C ARG A 33 -18.32 11.98 35.15
N ALA A 34 -17.51 12.48 34.22
CA ALA A 34 -18.02 13.09 33.01
C ALA A 34 -18.79 12.05 32.19
N SER A 35 -20.13 12.17 32.16
CA SER A 35 -20.94 11.57 31.10
C SER A 35 -20.93 12.54 29.94
N SER A 36 -20.31 12.16 28.83
CA SER A 36 -20.46 12.88 27.57
C SER A 36 -21.60 12.25 26.78
N ASP A 37 -22.78 12.83 26.89
CA ASP A 37 -23.96 12.40 26.12
C ASP A 37 -23.88 12.85 24.64
N VAL A 38 -22.73 13.41 24.24
CA VAL A 38 -22.31 13.60 22.84
C VAL A 38 -21.86 12.24 22.29
N PRO A 39 -22.45 11.73 21.20
CA PRO A 39 -21.92 10.54 20.53
C PRO A 39 -20.48 10.79 20.08
N VAL A 40 -19.54 10.04 20.64
CA VAL A 40 -18.18 9.98 20.11
C VAL A 40 -18.30 9.46 18.67
N PRO A 41 -17.85 10.19 17.64
CA PRO A 41 -17.92 9.70 16.28
C PRO A 41 -17.13 8.40 16.15
N ASP A 42 -17.72 7.37 15.55
CA ASP A 42 -17.04 6.10 15.31
C ASP A 42 -15.99 6.25 14.20
N PHE A 43 -14.85 6.83 14.56
CA PHE A 43 -13.64 6.94 13.73
C PHE A 43 -13.09 5.56 13.31
N LEU A 44 -13.62 4.48 13.87
CA LEU A 44 -13.36 3.09 13.52
C LEU A 44 -14.68 2.33 13.21
N SER A 45 -15.60 2.94 12.45
CA SER A 45 -16.84 2.29 11.99
C SER A 45 -16.58 0.87 11.49
N SER A 46 -17.48 -0.06 11.83
CA SER A 46 -17.32 -1.49 11.54
C SER A 46 -17.10 -1.77 10.05
N ASP A 47 -17.71 -0.98 9.16
CA ASP A 47 -17.54 -1.07 7.70
C ASP A 47 -16.08 -0.84 7.26
N TRP A 48 -15.35 0.05 7.95
CA TRP A 48 -13.94 0.31 7.66
C TRP A 48 -13.08 -0.93 7.96
N LEU A 49 -13.32 -1.57 9.11
CA LEU A 49 -12.63 -2.78 9.53
C LEU A 49 -13.00 -4.00 8.65
N GLU A 50 -14.29 -4.15 8.33
CA GLU A 50 -14.82 -5.15 7.40
C GLU A 50 -14.22 -4.99 6.00
N SER A 51 -14.09 -3.76 5.50
CA SER A 51 -13.49 -3.51 4.19
C SER A 51 -12.03 -4.00 4.16
N ARG A 52 -11.22 -3.66 5.17
CA ARG A 52 -9.79 -4.05 5.26
C ARG A 52 -9.59 -5.56 5.46
N ARG A 53 -10.56 -6.30 6.03
CA ARG A 53 -10.53 -7.77 6.09
C ARG A 53 -10.51 -8.41 4.71
N LYS A 54 -11.17 -7.80 3.72
CA LYS A 54 -11.15 -8.25 2.32
C LYS A 54 -9.88 -7.71 1.65
N ARG A 55 -8.90 -8.60 1.46
CA ARG A 55 -7.69 -8.32 0.66
C ARG A 55 -8.10 -7.71 -0.70
N PRO A 56 -7.41 -6.67 -1.20
CA PRO A 56 -7.71 -6.10 -2.51
C PRO A 56 -7.59 -7.13 -3.62
N PHE A 57 -8.19 -6.86 -4.78
CA PHE A 57 -7.87 -7.63 -6.00
C PHE A 57 -6.36 -7.55 -6.29
N GLY A 58 -5.82 -8.52 -7.02
CA GLY A 58 -4.39 -8.64 -7.25
C GLY A 58 -4.04 -9.74 -8.24
N PRO A 59 -2.74 -9.95 -8.52
CA PRO A 59 -2.24 -10.90 -9.51
C PRO A 59 -2.74 -12.33 -9.31
N ARG A 60 -2.88 -13.08 -10.41
CA ARG A 60 -3.20 -14.51 -10.44
C ARG A 60 -2.38 -15.21 -11.53
N LEU A 61 -2.05 -16.48 -11.30
CA LEU A 61 -1.35 -17.36 -12.25
C LEU A 61 -2.06 -17.51 -13.61
N ASN A 62 -3.39 -17.36 -13.61
CA ASN A 62 -4.23 -17.65 -14.77
C ASN A 62 -4.58 -16.40 -15.62
N PHE A 63 -3.93 -15.26 -15.38
CA PHE A 63 -4.12 -14.05 -16.18
C PHE A 63 -3.08 -13.95 -17.30
N THR A 64 -3.49 -13.46 -18.47
CA THR A 64 -2.55 -12.93 -19.46
C THR A 64 -2.03 -11.55 -19.03
N ALA A 65 -1.00 -11.05 -19.73
CA ALA A 65 -0.50 -9.70 -19.51
C ALA A 65 -1.56 -8.63 -19.83
N GLU A 66 -2.35 -8.82 -20.89
CA GLU A 66 -3.49 -7.97 -21.26
C GLU A 66 -4.58 -7.97 -20.19
N GLU A 67 -4.96 -9.13 -19.65
CA GLU A 67 -5.95 -9.23 -18.57
C GLU A 67 -5.46 -8.54 -17.29
N ALA A 68 -4.18 -8.71 -16.94
CA ALA A 68 -3.58 -8.06 -15.77
C ALA A 68 -3.62 -6.52 -15.88
N VAL A 69 -3.44 -5.93 -17.07
CA VAL A 69 -3.60 -4.48 -17.30
C VAL A 69 -5.08 -4.08 -17.31
N GLN A 70 -5.96 -4.85 -17.95
CA GLN A 70 -7.40 -4.63 -17.98
C GLN A 70 -8.00 -4.56 -16.55
N TYR A 71 -7.68 -5.51 -15.67
CA TYR A 71 -8.17 -5.51 -14.29
C TYR A 71 -7.64 -4.34 -13.46
N GLN A 72 -6.38 -3.96 -13.66
CA GLN A 72 -5.78 -2.77 -13.04
C GLN A 72 -6.53 -1.49 -13.45
N LEU A 73 -6.83 -1.35 -14.74
CA LEU A 73 -7.59 -0.21 -15.27
C LEU A 73 -9.06 -0.23 -14.81
N ASP A 74 -9.72 -1.38 -14.71
CA ASP A 74 -11.06 -1.44 -14.12
C ASP A 74 -11.08 -1.09 -12.63
N ALA A 75 -10.06 -1.49 -11.87
CA ALA A 75 -9.93 -1.06 -10.48
C ALA A 75 -9.72 0.47 -10.35
N LEU A 76 -8.91 1.08 -11.22
CA LEU A 76 -8.71 2.54 -11.28
C LEU A 76 -9.98 3.30 -11.74
N LYS A 77 -10.76 2.73 -12.65
CA LYS A 77 -12.05 3.29 -13.09
C LYS A 77 -13.07 3.37 -11.95
N TYR A 78 -13.03 2.42 -11.02
CA TYR A 78 -13.89 2.38 -9.83
C TYR A 78 -13.10 2.61 -8.53
N ASN A 79 -12.13 3.52 -8.56
CA ASN A 79 -11.08 3.69 -7.53
C ASN A 79 -11.58 3.63 -6.08
N ASP A 80 -12.71 4.27 -5.78
CA ASP A 80 -13.20 4.43 -4.41
C ASP A 80 -14.26 3.38 -4.01
N GLN A 81 -14.35 2.27 -4.74
CA GLN A 81 -15.25 1.14 -4.46
C GLN A 81 -14.47 -0.17 -4.26
N PRO A 82 -14.71 -0.94 -3.18
CA PRO A 82 -15.68 -0.72 -2.09
C PRO A 82 -15.20 0.24 -1.00
N ARG A 83 -14.01 0.84 -1.13
CA ARG A 83 -13.46 1.85 -0.21
C ARG A 83 -12.59 2.85 -0.97
N GLN A 84 -12.34 4.01 -0.37
CA GLN A 84 -11.44 5.03 -0.91
C GLN A 84 -10.08 4.43 -1.31
N ASP A 85 -9.57 4.83 -2.48
CA ASP A 85 -8.28 4.39 -3.05
C ASP A 85 -8.08 2.87 -3.19
N TYR A 86 -9.16 2.08 -3.25
CA TYR A 86 -9.10 0.66 -3.58
C TYR A 86 -8.47 0.39 -4.96
N GLY A 87 -8.70 1.26 -5.94
CA GLY A 87 -8.04 1.18 -7.26
C GLY A 87 -6.52 1.26 -7.12
N VAL A 88 -6.03 2.24 -6.35
CA VAL A 88 -4.61 2.37 -6.01
C VAL A 88 -4.09 1.19 -5.18
N GLU A 89 -4.88 0.63 -4.24
CA GLU A 89 -4.50 -0.59 -3.52
C GLU A 89 -4.31 -1.78 -4.48
N VAL A 90 -5.16 -1.93 -5.50
CA VAL A 90 -4.99 -2.97 -6.53
C VAL A 90 -3.72 -2.72 -7.35
N MET A 91 -3.46 -1.48 -7.79
CA MET A 91 -2.22 -1.11 -8.47
C MET A 91 -0.97 -1.46 -7.64
N TYR A 92 -1.00 -1.15 -6.34
CA TYR A 92 0.07 -1.48 -5.40
C TYR A 92 0.25 -3.00 -5.25
N ARG A 93 -0.83 -3.78 -5.29
CA ARG A 93 -0.78 -5.26 -5.27
C ARG A 93 -0.29 -5.90 -6.56
N PHE A 94 -0.36 -5.20 -7.69
CA PHE A 94 0.21 -5.63 -8.97
C PHE A 94 1.66 -5.15 -9.18
N ALA A 95 2.12 -4.15 -8.42
CA ALA A 95 3.44 -3.57 -8.60
C ALA A 95 4.56 -4.58 -8.29
N GLY A 96 5.45 -4.79 -9.26
CA GLY A 96 6.48 -5.83 -9.23
C GLY A 96 7.81 -5.44 -8.57
N PHE A 97 7.85 -4.34 -7.80
CA PHE A 97 9.07 -3.85 -7.15
C PHE A 97 9.30 -4.46 -5.76
N ASP A 98 10.53 -4.39 -5.24
CA ASP A 98 10.83 -4.73 -3.86
C ASP A 98 10.46 -3.55 -2.92
N PRO A 99 9.58 -3.73 -1.91
CA PRO A 99 9.21 -2.67 -0.98
C PRO A 99 10.37 -2.10 -0.13
N PHE A 100 11.53 -2.75 -0.09
CA PHE A 100 12.71 -2.27 0.64
C PHE A 100 13.70 -1.49 -0.25
N GLU A 101 13.46 -1.43 -1.57
CA GLU A 101 14.32 -0.73 -2.53
C GLU A 101 13.63 0.51 -3.14
N ARG A 102 14.44 1.37 -3.81
CA ARG A 102 13.90 2.49 -4.60
C ARG A 102 13.53 2.02 -5.99
N SER A 103 12.28 2.24 -6.37
CA SER A 103 11.69 1.74 -7.61
C SER A 103 11.54 2.83 -8.68
N THR A 104 11.77 2.46 -9.93
CA THR A 104 11.52 3.27 -11.14
C THR A 104 10.12 3.07 -11.72
N TYR A 105 9.17 2.52 -10.95
CA TYR A 105 7.81 2.19 -11.40
C TYR A 105 7.10 3.36 -12.10
N PHE A 106 7.29 4.60 -11.62
CA PHE A 106 6.73 5.82 -12.23
C PHE A 106 7.76 6.62 -13.04
N GLY A 107 8.89 6.02 -13.44
CA GLY A 107 10.00 6.67 -14.13
C GLY A 107 11.18 6.95 -13.17
N PRO A 108 11.24 8.11 -12.51
CA PRO A 108 12.27 8.39 -11.50
C PRO A 108 12.28 7.40 -10.32
N PHE A 109 13.41 7.31 -9.63
CA PHE A 109 13.57 6.47 -8.43
C PHE A 109 12.78 7.03 -7.23
N PHE A 110 11.69 6.38 -6.86
CA PHE A 110 10.90 6.70 -5.66
C PHE A 110 11.07 5.62 -4.58
N ASP A 111 10.99 6.03 -3.31
CA ASP A 111 10.61 5.14 -2.22
C ASP A 111 9.11 4.87 -2.34
N LEU A 112 8.75 3.65 -2.75
CA LEU A 112 7.36 3.20 -2.93
C LEU A 112 6.97 2.10 -1.94
N GLY A 113 7.85 1.72 -1.02
CA GLY A 113 7.60 0.66 -0.04
C GLY A 113 6.43 0.97 0.90
N GLN A 114 6.21 2.26 1.16
CA GLN A 114 5.06 2.75 1.90
C GLN A 114 3.88 3.02 0.95
N PHE A 115 2.74 2.36 1.19
CA PHE A 115 1.53 2.55 0.38
C PHE A 115 1.12 4.02 0.26
N GLU A 116 1.26 4.80 1.33
CA GLU A 116 0.96 6.23 1.34
C GLU A 116 1.82 7.04 0.37
N ARG A 117 3.05 6.61 0.06
CA ARG A 117 3.92 7.26 -0.94
C ARG A 117 3.46 6.94 -2.35
N PHE A 118 3.23 5.66 -2.64
CA PHE A 118 2.66 5.19 -3.90
C PHE A 118 1.30 5.87 -4.19
N ARG A 119 0.43 5.98 -3.17
CA ARG A 119 -0.87 6.63 -3.25
C ARG A 119 -0.80 8.13 -3.53
N ARG A 120 0.17 8.85 -2.96
CA ARG A 120 0.38 10.28 -3.27
C ARG A 120 0.67 10.54 -4.75
N ILE A 121 1.38 9.64 -5.43
CA ILE A 121 1.72 9.79 -6.85
C ILE A 121 0.47 9.69 -7.73
N PHE A 122 -0.43 8.74 -7.44
CA PHE A 122 -1.72 8.62 -8.13
C PHE A 122 -2.62 9.85 -7.96
N HIS A 123 -2.55 10.54 -6.81
CA HIS A 123 -3.27 11.81 -6.59
C HIS A 123 -2.54 13.05 -7.15
N HIS A 124 -1.31 12.90 -7.66
CA HIS A 124 -0.57 13.98 -8.31
C HIS A 124 -1.06 14.24 -9.75
N SER A 125 -0.74 15.42 -10.29
CA SER A 125 -1.31 15.92 -11.56
C SER A 125 -1.20 14.95 -12.73
N THR A 126 -0.06 14.31 -12.89
CA THR A 126 0.26 13.42 -14.04
C THR A 126 -0.54 12.13 -14.05
N TYR A 127 -0.93 11.59 -12.88
CA TYR A 127 -1.57 10.26 -12.78
C TYR A 127 -3.04 10.30 -12.35
N ARG A 128 -3.54 11.40 -11.78
CA ARG A 128 -4.93 11.50 -11.27
C ARG A 128 -6.01 11.23 -12.33
N VAL A 129 -5.70 11.47 -13.61
CA VAL A 129 -6.54 11.17 -14.79
C VAL A 129 -6.99 9.70 -14.85
N LEU A 130 -6.20 8.78 -14.28
CA LEU A 130 -6.53 7.36 -14.17
C LEU A 130 -7.65 7.09 -13.17
N LEU A 131 -7.77 7.92 -12.13
CA LEU A 131 -8.72 7.73 -11.02
C LEU A 131 -10.13 8.16 -11.46
N GLY A 132 -11.07 7.22 -11.50
CA GLY A 132 -12.43 7.51 -11.93
C GLY A 132 -12.56 7.86 -13.42
N HIS A 133 -11.65 7.35 -14.27
CA HIS A 133 -11.68 7.62 -15.70
C HIS A 133 -12.97 7.16 -16.38
N LYS A 134 -13.48 7.97 -17.29
CA LYS A 134 -14.74 7.70 -18.01
C LYS A 134 -14.52 6.63 -19.08
N GLU A 135 -13.49 6.81 -19.87
CA GLU A 135 -13.18 6.00 -21.06
C GLU A 135 -11.68 5.68 -21.10
N ARG A 136 -11.34 4.56 -21.75
CA ARG A 136 -9.97 4.19 -22.06
C ARG A 136 -9.91 3.48 -23.41
N LYS A 137 -8.79 3.62 -24.11
CA LYS A 137 -8.55 3.01 -25.41
C LYS A 137 -7.14 2.45 -25.47
N ILE A 138 -7.03 1.14 -25.72
CA ILE A 138 -5.74 0.51 -26.03
C ILE A 138 -5.25 1.07 -27.36
N LEU A 139 -4.03 1.62 -27.36
CA LEU A 139 -3.37 2.18 -28.55
C LEU A 139 -2.47 1.15 -29.23
N SER A 140 -1.71 0.39 -28.44
CA SER A 140 -0.79 -0.64 -28.95
C SER A 140 -0.43 -1.67 -27.88
N ASN A 141 -0.35 -2.94 -28.29
CA ASN A 141 0.23 -4.04 -27.54
C ASN A 141 1.61 -4.38 -28.14
N LEU A 142 2.60 -4.69 -27.31
CA LEU A 142 3.95 -5.05 -27.74
C LEU A 142 4.54 -6.13 -26.81
N TRP A 143 4.76 -7.32 -27.35
CA TRP A 143 5.57 -8.34 -26.69
C TRP A 143 7.05 -8.03 -26.93
N VAL A 144 7.77 -7.61 -25.87
CA VAL A 144 9.19 -7.26 -25.92
C VAL A 144 10.05 -8.53 -25.79
N LYS A 145 9.56 -9.49 -25.03
CA LYS A 145 10.06 -10.86 -24.83
C LYS A 145 8.89 -11.75 -24.42
N GLU A 146 9.11 -13.06 -24.32
CA GLU A 146 8.16 -14.03 -23.75
C GLU A 146 7.75 -13.65 -22.31
N ASP A 147 8.71 -13.18 -21.50
CA ASP A 147 8.52 -12.77 -20.10
C ASP A 147 8.15 -11.29 -19.94
N ARG A 148 8.08 -10.49 -21.02
CA ARG A 148 7.87 -9.04 -20.90
C ARG A 148 7.00 -8.43 -22.00
N PHE A 149 5.92 -7.80 -21.55
CA PHE A 149 4.87 -7.21 -22.37
C PHE A 149 4.74 -5.71 -22.09
N LYS A 150 4.32 -4.94 -23.09
CA LYS A 150 4.02 -3.51 -23.00
C LYS A 150 2.66 -3.21 -23.61
N GLN A 151 1.90 -2.33 -22.96
CA GLN A 151 0.63 -1.82 -23.48
C GLN A 151 0.53 -0.32 -23.29
N ARG A 152 0.30 0.42 -24.39
CA ARG A 152 0.01 1.86 -24.35
C ARG A 152 -1.50 2.07 -24.38
N VAL A 153 -2.00 2.87 -23.45
CA VAL A 153 -3.43 3.12 -23.23
C VAL A 153 -3.67 4.62 -23.10
N TRP A 154 -4.56 5.15 -23.94
CA TRP A 154 -5.13 6.48 -23.79
C TRP A 154 -6.28 6.43 -22.79
N ILE A 155 -6.38 7.44 -21.93
CA ILE A 155 -7.30 7.53 -20.81
C ILE A 155 -8.00 8.89 -20.85
N ARG A 156 -9.34 8.87 -20.75
CA ARG A 156 -10.15 10.08 -20.58
C ARG A 156 -10.65 10.18 -19.14
N GLY A 157 -10.14 11.17 -18.42
CA GLY A 157 -10.41 11.42 -17.02
C GLY A 157 -11.85 11.82 -16.71
N SER A 158 -12.09 12.18 -15.45
CA SER A 158 -13.41 12.60 -14.99
C SER A 158 -13.73 14.06 -15.37
N ARG A 159 -12.72 14.92 -15.51
CA ARG A 159 -12.85 16.34 -15.87
C ARG A 159 -12.99 16.54 -17.40
N PRO A 160 -13.53 17.68 -17.88
CA PRO A 160 -13.38 18.05 -19.28
C PRO A 160 -11.90 18.23 -19.64
N GLU A 161 -11.52 17.87 -20.87
CA GLU A 161 -10.18 18.04 -21.46
C GLU A 161 -9.00 17.35 -20.71
N GLU A 162 -9.27 16.58 -19.66
CA GLU A 162 -8.29 15.77 -18.94
C GLU A 162 -8.10 14.42 -19.65
N GLU A 163 -7.23 14.38 -20.65
CA GLU A 163 -6.92 13.22 -21.48
C GLU A 163 -5.40 12.99 -21.54
N GLU A 164 -4.96 11.75 -21.28
CA GLU A 164 -3.54 11.42 -21.19
C GLU A 164 -3.26 10.00 -21.73
N THR A 165 -2.00 9.71 -22.08
CA THR A 165 -1.56 8.37 -22.50
C THR A 165 -0.53 7.81 -21.53
N PHE A 166 -0.63 6.51 -21.25
CA PHE A 166 0.28 5.78 -20.36
C PHE A 166 0.80 4.51 -21.01
N GLU A 167 2.05 4.16 -20.71
CA GLU A 167 2.63 2.86 -21.01
C GLU A 167 2.70 2.01 -19.73
N PHE A 168 2.01 0.87 -19.75
CA PHE A 168 2.21 -0.21 -18.78
C PHE A 168 3.33 -1.11 -19.30
N THR A 169 4.37 -1.34 -18.50
CA THR A 169 5.31 -2.45 -18.71
C THR A 169 4.98 -3.56 -17.73
N MET A 170 4.66 -4.74 -18.25
CA MET A 170 4.31 -5.94 -17.50
C MET A 170 5.43 -6.96 -17.61
N VAL A 171 5.77 -7.62 -16.51
CA VAL A 171 6.78 -8.68 -16.46
C VAL A 171 6.17 -9.94 -15.82
N GLN A 172 6.39 -11.09 -16.42
CA GLN A 172 6.08 -12.38 -15.81
C GLN A 172 7.25 -12.75 -14.88
N ARG A 173 6.97 -12.94 -13.59
CA ARG A 173 8.00 -13.35 -12.64
C ARG A 173 8.35 -14.83 -12.86
N VAL A 174 9.64 -15.14 -12.82
CA VAL A 174 10.18 -16.50 -12.91
C VAL A 174 10.85 -16.85 -11.59
N GLY A 175 10.42 -17.95 -10.97
CA GLY A 175 10.85 -18.43 -9.67
C GLY A 175 10.28 -17.67 -8.46
N GLY A 176 10.47 -18.26 -7.28
CA GLY A 176 9.99 -17.71 -6.00
C GLY A 176 8.48 -17.88 -5.79
N SER A 177 7.91 -17.09 -4.87
CA SER A 177 6.49 -17.15 -4.51
C SER A 177 5.54 -16.50 -5.53
N TRP A 178 6.09 -15.84 -6.55
CA TRP A 178 5.37 -15.18 -7.64
C TRP A 178 5.66 -15.80 -9.01
N ASP A 179 6.24 -17.00 -9.06
CA ASP A 179 6.54 -17.71 -10.30
C ASP A 179 5.29 -17.85 -11.20
N GLY A 180 5.41 -17.47 -12.48
CA GLY A 180 4.33 -17.46 -13.47
C GLY A 180 3.35 -16.28 -13.37
N TYR A 181 3.41 -15.42 -12.35
CA TYR A 181 2.50 -14.27 -12.22
C TYR A 181 2.95 -13.06 -13.05
N TRP A 182 2.01 -12.43 -13.75
CA TRP A 182 2.20 -11.10 -14.37
C TRP A 182 2.10 -9.99 -13.34
N LEU A 183 3.18 -9.21 -13.19
CA LEU A 183 3.28 -8.02 -12.34
C LEU A 183 3.62 -6.80 -13.19
N THR A 184 3.29 -5.61 -12.71
CA THR A 184 3.60 -4.34 -13.37
C THR A 184 5.02 -3.90 -12.99
N GLU A 185 5.95 -3.90 -13.95
CA GLU A 185 7.31 -3.37 -13.80
C GLU A 185 7.29 -1.84 -13.72
N SER A 186 6.51 -1.19 -14.59
CA SER A 186 6.31 0.26 -14.59
C SER A 186 4.95 0.69 -15.14
N LEU A 187 4.50 1.85 -14.70
CA LEU A 187 3.42 2.64 -15.27
C LEU A 187 3.96 4.04 -15.55
N LEU A 188 4.24 4.33 -16.82
CA LEU A 188 4.86 5.58 -17.27
C LEU A 188 3.83 6.45 -17.99
N HIS A 189 3.93 7.77 -17.80
CA HIS A 189 3.27 8.74 -18.69
C HIS A 189 4.02 8.80 -20.03
N ASP A 190 3.29 8.97 -21.13
CA ASP A 190 3.80 8.85 -22.51
C ASP A 190 4.47 10.14 -23.03
N GLY A 191 4.41 11.26 -22.29
CA GLY A 191 5.08 12.52 -22.60
C GLY A 191 6.21 12.86 -21.61
N ASP A 192 6.83 14.05 -21.76
CA ASP A 192 7.90 14.57 -20.89
C ASP A 192 7.40 15.05 -19.49
N GLY A 193 6.56 14.23 -18.85
CA GLY A 193 5.80 14.54 -17.63
C GLY A 193 6.60 14.68 -16.32
N PHE A 194 7.93 14.59 -16.37
CA PHE A 194 8.83 14.69 -15.21
C PHE A 194 9.81 15.88 -15.24
N SER A 195 9.51 16.89 -16.05
CA SER A 195 10.18 18.20 -16.01
C SER A 195 9.92 18.98 -14.70
N GLY A 196 8.86 18.65 -13.96
CA GLY A 196 8.56 19.19 -12.63
C GLY A 196 9.15 18.34 -11.50
N GLY A 197 10.20 18.82 -10.85
CA GLY A 197 10.83 18.12 -9.72
C GLY A 197 9.94 18.05 -8.47
N LEU A 198 9.58 16.83 -8.06
CA LEU A 198 8.94 16.57 -6.77
C LEU A 198 9.96 16.82 -5.63
N ALA A 199 9.82 17.95 -4.95
CA ALA A 199 10.46 18.18 -3.66
C ALA A 199 9.86 17.24 -2.60
N TYR A 200 10.73 16.63 -1.78
CA TYR A 200 10.39 15.69 -0.71
C TYR A 200 10.17 16.39 0.62
#